data_AF-A0A1Q6ULJ5-F1
#
_entry.id   AF-A0A1Q6ULJ5-F1
#
_cell.length_a   1.000
_cell.length_b   1.000
_cell.length_c   1.000
_cell.angle_alpha   90.00
_cell.angle_beta   90.00
_cell.angle_gamma   90.00
#
_symmetry.space_group_name_H-M   'P 1'
#
loop_
_entity.id
_entity.type
_entity.pdbx_description
1 polymer ?
#
loop_
_entity_poly.entity_id
_entity_poly.type
_entity_poly.pdbx_seq_one_letter_code
_entity_poly.pdbx_strand_id
1 'polypeptide(L)'
;MKKIIFSPINSLFTAAALLACSAPVFAELPTFPLNDEFTTSTNETVSSTGGNWSQYVINSTGVWNIVGDMAQVNWNYEDWHRNFLTGDGTINLGSDTQGGALYIMGSNPLEGEVYHLWFDFAGTINVERKGQFTLGGSYNSHYGDIFSIGTLNINGGTASVLSETANNSYFSIKNLTVRDGGRLESALSLTTADGGEWNLHSGGGVVSSLLRVKGGTFTLNLLSENALSGLPRLSFDSDLVTDFRINVSANNSIETLELNSNATLGLSVTDGATLKIENLTSKSNVQSLTDVTFVFYDYSADSVLFGVSDIRVEDNRLYIPSIGTFVNLVAYDGEDNLLQGEWTYDWNGETGRLVLNAVPEPAAVAAVLGALALAFAARRRRK
;
A
#
# COMPACT_ATOMS: atom_id res chain seq x y z
N MET A 1 -40.95 28.79 -1.34
CA MET A 1 -41.50 27.42 -1.51
C MET A 1 -41.76 27.17 -2.99
N LYS A 2 -40.86 26.45 -3.66
CA LYS A 2 -41.03 25.95 -5.03
C LYS A 2 -41.00 24.43 -4.95
N LYS A 3 -42.13 23.80 -5.30
CA LYS A 3 -42.26 22.34 -5.45
C LYS A 3 -41.51 21.94 -6.71
N ILE A 4 -40.51 21.06 -6.58
CA ILE A 4 -39.95 20.32 -7.72
C ILE A 4 -40.64 18.96 -7.71
N ILE A 5 -41.28 18.67 -8.84
CA ILE A 5 -42.04 17.46 -9.13
C ILE A 5 -41.03 16.44 -9.65
N PHE A 6 -40.87 15.31 -8.96
CA PHE A 6 -40.19 14.14 -9.51
C PHE A 6 -41.16 13.37 -10.40
N SER A 7 -40.83 13.24 -11.68
CA SER A 7 -41.47 12.29 -12.57
C SER A 7 -40.83 10.90 -12.39
N PRO A 8 -41.62 9.81 -12.45
CA PRO A 8 -41.12 8.45 -12.30
C PRO A 8 -40.52 7.97 -13.63
N ILE A 9 -39.31 7.41 -13.60
CA ILE A 9 -38.79 6.66 -14.74
C ILE A 9 -39.15 5.19 -14.55
N ASN A 10 -39.97 4.75 -15.50
CA ASN A 10 -40.51 3.43 -15.75
C ASN A 10 -39.64 2.23 -15.36
N SER A 11 -40.28 1.37 -14.57
CA SER A 11 -40.34 -0.09 -14.69
C SER A 11 -39.95 -0.68 -16.06
N LEU A 12 -38.97 -1.58 -16.06
CA LEU A 12 -38.81 -2.68 -17.03
C LEU A 12 -37.88 -3.75 -16.43
N PHE A 13 -38.40 -4.51 -15.46
CA PHE A 13 -37.81 -5.78 -15.03
C PHE A 13 -38.93 -6.80 -14.90
N THR A 14 -39.29 -7.46 -16.00
CA THR A 14 -39.92 -8.79 -15.95
C THR A 14 -39.78 -9.48 -17.31
N ALA A 15 -38.89 -10.46 -17.38
CA ALA A 15 -38.97 -11.56 -18.33
C ALA A 15 -38.24 -12.76 -17.73
N ALA A 16 -38.93 -13.48 -16.85
CA ALA A 16 -38.54 -14.82 -16.47
C ALA A 16 -38.83 -15.75 -17.66
N ALA A 17 -37.78 -16.22 -18.34
CA ALA A 17 -37.89 -17.32 -19.28
C ALA A 17 -37.50 -18.61 -18.53
N LEU A 18 -38.50 -19.45 -18.28
CA LEU A 18 -38.33 -20.85 -17.86
C LEU A 18 -37.46 -21.56 -18.92
N LEU A 19 -36.25 -21.94 -18.55
CA LEU A 19 -35.45 -22.91 -19.29
C LEU A 19 -35.40 -24.21 -18.50
N ALA A 20 -35.62 -25.29 -19.26
CA ALA A 20 -35.87 -26.64 -18.81
C ALA A 20 -34.74 -27.22 -17.97
N CYS A 21 -35.11 -28.10 -17.03
CA CYS A 21 -34.21 -28.88 -16.21
C CYS A 21 -33.18 -29.65 -17.04
N SER A 22 -31.93 -29.17 -17.03
CA SER A 22 -30.76 -30.05 -17.08
C SER A 22 -30.45 -30.49 -15.63
N ALA A 23 -29.92 -31.72 -15.49
CA ALA A 23 -29.43 -32.27 -14.22
C ALA A 23 -28.58 -31.25 -13.45
N PRO A 24 -28.44 -31.34 -12.10
CA PRO A 24 -27.54 -30.45 -11.38
C PRO A 24 -26.14 -30.62 -11.98
N VAL A 25 -25.71 -29.62 -12.75
CA VAL A 25 -24.30 -29.46 -13.08
C VAL A 25 -23.65 -29.29 -11.72
N PHE A 26 -22.79 -30.23 -11.33
CA PHE A 26 -22.01 -30.07 -10.11
C PHE A 26 -21.37 -28.69 -10.15
N ALA A 27 -21.48 -27.92 -9.06
CA ALA A 27 -20.82 -26.63 -8.94
C ALA A 27 -19.36 -26.79 -9.37
N GLU A 28 -18.88 -25.95 -10.28
CA GLU A 28 -17.48 -25.97 -10.73
C GLU A 28 -16.60 -25.30 -9.67
N LEU A 29 -16.65 -25.82 -8.43
CA LEU A 29 -15.85 -25.38 -7.29
C LEU A 29 -14.82 -26.47 -6.94
N PRO A 30 -13.60 -26.08 -6.51
CA PRO A 30 -12.59 -27.05 -6.13
C PRO A 30 -13.03 -27.88 -4.93
N THR A 31 -12.52 -29.11 -4.85
CA THR A 31 -12.55 -29.84 -3.58
C THR A 31 -11.48 -29.28 -2.67
N PHE A 32 -11.86 -28.94 -1.44
CA PHE A 32 -10.95 -28.42 -0.43
C PHE A 32 -10.54 -29.53 0.56
N PRO A 33 -9.30 -29.52 1.08
CA PRO A 33 -8.22 -28.59 0.74
C PRO A 33 -7.73 -28.73 -0.71
N LEU A 34 -7.52 -27.61 -1.38
CA LEU A 34 -7.05 -27.59 -2.76
C LEU A 34 -5.53 -27.75 -2.77
N ASN A 35 -5.04 -28.83 -3.39
CA ASN A 35 -3.62 -29.18 -3.46
C ASN A 35 -3.06 -29.10 -4.89
N ASP A 36 -3.94 -29.06 -5.89
CA ASP A 36 -3.60 -29.07 -7.31
C ASP A 36 -4.27 -27.89 -8.02
N GLU A 37 -4.08 -27.80 -9.33
CA GLU A 37 -4.75 -26.81 -10.17
C GLU A 37 -6.24 -27.17 -10.38
N PHE A 38 -7.11 -26.18 -10.24
CA PHE A 38 -8.53 -26.29 -10.54
C PHE A 38 -9.04 -25.02 -11.22
N THR A 39 -9.93 -25.17 -12.20
CA THR A 39 -10.51 -24.04 -12.95
C THR A 39 -12.02 -23.99 -12.73
N THR A 40 -12.52 -22.81 -12.38
CA THR A 40 -13.94 -22.44 -12.39
C THR A 40 -14.19 -21.52 -13.59
N SER A 41 -15.04 -21.93 -14.52
CA SER A 41 -15.36 -21.23 -15.76
C SER A 41 -16.81 -20.74 -15.84
N THR A 42 -17.63 -21.16 -14.87
CA THR A 42 -19.07 -20.85 -14.72
C THR A 42 -19.33 -19.83 -13.59
N ASN A 43 -20.61 -19.48 -13.43
CA ASN A 43 -21.07 -18.69 -12.30
C ASN A 43 -21.48 -19.61 -11.14
N GLU A 44 -20.74 -19.55 -10.05
CA GLU A 44 -20.88 -20.40 -8.87
C GLU A 44 -21.23 -19.59 -7.63
N THR A 45 -21.87 -20.24 -6.67
CA THR A 45 -22.15 -19.67 -5.36
C THR A 45 -21.60 -20.55 -4.27
N VAL A 46 -20.73 -20.00 -3.44
CA VAL A 46 -20.26 -20.60 -2.19
C VAL A 46 -21.13 -20.07 -1.07
N SER A 47 -21.99 -20.93 -0.53
CA SER A 47 -22.78 -20.63 0.67
C SER A 47 -22.03 -21.15 1.89
N SER A 48 -21.43 -20.25 2.65
CA SER A 48 -20.83 -20.56 3.95
C SER A 48 -21.77 -20.08 5.06
N THR A 49 -22.98 -20.64 5.08
CA THR A 49 -24.10 -20.21 5.92
C THR A 49 -24.56 -21.34 6.86
N GLY A 50 -25.06 -20.96 8.04
CA GLY A 50 -25.57 -21.91 9.05
C GLY A 50 -24.53 -22.88 9.67
N GLY A 51 -25.03 -23.93 10.35
CA GLY A 51 -24.21 -24.83 11.19
C GLY A 51 -23.30 -25.83 10.47
N ASN A 52 -23.23 -25.80 9.14
CA ASN A 52 -22.36 -26.67 8.31
C ASN A 52 -21.14 -25.90 7.76
N TRP A 53 -20.65 -24.91 8.51
CA TRP A 53 -19.47 -24.16 8.15
C TRP A 53 -18.21 -25.03 8.15
N SER A 54 -17.40 -24.89 7.11
CA SER A 54 -16.04 -25.44 7.07
C SER A 54 -15.07 -24.40 6.55
N GLN A 55 -13.85 -24.44 7.07
CA GLN A 55 -12.76 -23.62 6.56
C GLN A 55 -12.28 -24.19 5.24
N TYR A 56 -12.20 -23.32 4.23
CA TYR A 56 -11.67 -23.65 2.92
C TYR A 56 -10.18 -23.29 2.89
N VAL A 57 -9.36 -24.23 2.43
CA VAL A 57 -7.89 -24.09 2.43
C VAL A 57 -7.36 -24.32 1.03
N ILE A 58 -6.60 -23.36 0.51
CA ILE A 58 -5.78 -23.55 -0.69
C ILE A 58 -4.34 -23.71 -0.22
N ASN A 59 -3.83 -24.94 -0.26
CA ASN A 59 -2.46 -25.24 0.16
C ASN A 59 -1.46 -24.63 -0.83
N SER A 60 -0.19 -24.51 -0.42
CA SER A 60 0.90 -23.90 -1.19
C SER A 60 1.04 -24.36 -2.65
N THR A 61 0.69 -25.62 -2.96
CA THR A 61 0.71 -26.16 -4.33
C THR A 61 -0.61 -25.98 -5.09
N GLY A 62 -1.69 -25.67 -4.38
CA GLY A 62 -3.01 -25.46 -4.95
C GLY A 62 -3.10 -24.16 -5.74
N VAL A 63 -3.72 -24.24 -6.91
CA VAL A 63 -3.97 -23.10 -7.79
C VAL A 63 -5.43 -23.09 -8.18
N TRP A 64 -6.15 -22.01 -7.86
CA TRP A 64 -7.54 -21.83 -8.26
C TRP A 64 -7.65 -20.76 -9.34
N ASN A 65 -7.97 -21.17 -10.56
CA ASN A 65 -8.23 -20.26 -11.66
C ASN A 65 -9.73 -19.99 -11.74
N ILE A 66 -10.14 -18.73 -11.65
CA ILE A 66 -11.51 -18.30 -11.96
C ILE A 66 -11.41 -17.54 -13.28
N VAL A 67 -11.69 -18.22 -14.39
CA VAL A 67 -11.48 -17.69 -15.74
C VAL A 67 -12.46 -18.27 -16.75
N GLY A 68 -13.12 -17.40 -17.51
CA GLY A 68 -14.14 -17.76 -18.49
C GLY A 68 -15.11 -16.63 -18.81
N ASP A 69 -15.97 -16.83 -19.81
CA ASP A 69 -16.90 -15.78 -20.27
C ASP A 69 -17.97 -15.42 -19.22
N MET A 70 -18.28 -16.34 -18.31
CA MET A 70 -19.21 -16.16 -17.19
C MET A 70 -18.58 -16.53 -15.85
N ALA A 71 -17.25 -16.65 -15.78
CA ALA A 71 -16.56 -17.14 -14.59
C ALA A 71 -16.70 -16.15 -13.45
N GLN A 72 -17.49 -16.53 -12.45
CA GLN A 72 -17.80 -15.70 -11.31
C GLN A 72 -18.06 -16.60 -10.10
N VAL A 73 -17.41 -16.30 -8.98
CA VAL A 73 -17.68 -16.98 -7.72
C VAL A 73 -18.25 -15.97 -6.74
N ASN A 74 -19.48 -16.22 -6.31
CA ASN A 74 -20.17 -15.43 -5.30
C ASN A 74 -20.07 -16.16 -3.96
N TRP A 75 -19.28 -15.63 -3.05
CA TRP A 75 -19.07 -16.19 -1.74
C TRP A 75 -19.83 -15.38 -0.71
N ASN A 76 -20.83 -16.01 -0.08
CA ASN A 76 -21.59 -15.41 1.00
C ASN A 76 -21.12 -15.98 2.34
N TYR A 77 -20.82 -15.11 3.31
CA TYR A 77 -20.47 -15.50 4.68
C TYR A 77 -21.39 -14.82 5.70
N GLU A 78 -21.60 -15.48 6.85
CA GLU A 78 -22.47 -15.04 7.95
C GLU A 78 -21.69 -14.89 9.27
N ASP A 79 -22.09 -13.88 10.05
CA ASP A 79 -21.73 -13.51 11.42
C ASP A 79 -20.43 -14.05 12.00
N TRP A 80 -20.42 -15.29 12.51
CA TRP A 80 -19.34 -15.82 13.34
C TRP A 80 -18.26 -16.61 12.56
N HIS A 81 -18.43 -16.77 11.25
CA HIS A 81 -17.54 -17.54 10.38
C HIS A 81 -16.25 -16.76 10.07
N ARG A 82 -15.18 -17.07 10.81
CA ARG A 82 -13.85 -16.45 10.64
C ARG A 82 -12.97 -17.28 9.72
N ASN A 83 -12.00 -16.64 9.07
CA ASN A 83 -10.98 -17.34 8.29
C ASN A 83 -11.60 -18.35 7.31
N PHE A 84 -12.71 -18.00 6.64
CA PHE A 84 -13.45 -18.96 5.81
C PHE A 84 -12.63 -19.38 4.59
N LEU A 85 -11.73 -18.54 4.09
CA LEU A 85 -10.71 -18.91 3.11
C LEU A 85 -9.33 -18.61 3.69
N THR A 86 -8.47 -19.62 3.72
CA THR A 86 -7.10 -19.55 4.21
C THR A 86 -6.15 -20.33 3.32
N GLY A 87 -4.88 -20.34 3.70
CA GLY A 87 -3.81 -21.03 3.02
C GLY A 87 -2.86 -20.08 2.32
N ASP A 88 -1.88 -20.67 1.65
CA ASP A 88 -0.72 -20.03 1.06
C ASP A 88 -0.57 -20.32 -0.44
N GLY A 89 -1.57 -20.95 -1.07
CA GLY A 89 -1.62 -21.20 -2.50
C GLY A 89 -1.97 -19.96 -3.35
N THR A 90 -2.44 -20.19 -4.57
CA THR A 90 -2.67 -19.12 -5.55
C THR A 90 -4.12 -19.07 -6.04
N ILE A 91 -4.66 -17.86 -6.19
CA ILE A 91 -5.94 -17.59 -6.85
C ILE A 91 -5.66 -16.67 -8.05
N ASN A 92 -6.09 -17.09 -9.24
CA ASN A 92 -5.99 -16.29 -10.47
C ASN A 92 -7.38 -15.87 -10.92
N LEU A 93 -7.58 -14.57 -11.14
CA LEU A 93 -8.85 -13.98 -11.52
C LEU A 93 -8.75 -13.36 -12.91
N GLY A 94 -9.44 -13.96 -13.87
CA GLY A 94 -9.47 -13.53 -15.26
C GLY A 94 -8.15 -13.71 -15.99
N SER A 95 -8.09 -13.13 -17.19
CA SER A 95 -6.89 -13.06 -18.03
C SER A 95 -6.94 -11.79 -18.90
N ASP A 96 -6.02 -11.66 -19.86
CA ASP A 96 -6.08 -10.59 -20.88
C ASP A 96 -7.35 -10.67 -21.75
N THR A 97 -7.87 -11.87 -21.99
CA THR A 97 -8.96 -12.10 -22.97
C THR A 97 -10.26 -12.56 -22.34
N GLN A 98 -10.23 -13.23 -21.19
CA GLN A 98 -11.40 -13.80 -20.53
C GLN A 98 -11.63 -13.19 -19.14
N GLY A 99 -12.89 -13.06 -18.75
CA GLY A 99 -13.28 -12.56 -17.44
C GLY A 99 -13.00 -13.55 -16.31
N GLY A 100 -13.12 -13.08 -15.08
CA GLY A 100 -13.00 -13.91 -13.89
C GLY A 100 -13.20 -13.08 -12.64
N ALA A 101 -14.20 -13.41 -11.83
CA ALA A 101 -14.54 -12.59 -10.68
C ALA A 101 -14.71 -13.41 -9.40
N LEU A 102 -14.17 -12.90 -8.30
CA LEU A 102 -14.40 -13.43 -6.96
C LEU A 102 -15.01 -12.33 -6.09
N TYR A 103 -16.28 -12.50 -5.75
CA TYR A 103 -17.03 -11.61 -4.87
C TYR A 103 -17.22 -12.30 -3.53
N ILE A 104 -16.72 -11.69 -2.46
CA ILE A 104 -16.83 -12.20 -1.10
C ILE A 104 -17.61 -11.19 -0.28
N MET A 105 -18.88 -11.52 -0.02
CA MET A 105 -19.86 -10.61 0.54
C MET A 105 -20.44 -11.15 1.85
N GLY A 106 -20.33 -10.36 2.91
CA GLY A 106 -20.97 -10.67 4.19
C GLY A 106 -22.48 -10.45 4.14
N SER A 107 -23.21 -11.23 4.93
CA SER A 107 -24.66 -11.06 5.12
C SER A 107 -25.01 -9.69 5.70
N ASN A 108 -26.20 -9.20 5.35
CA ASN A 108 -26.80 -7.98 5.88
C ASN A 108 -28.24 -8.31 6.31
N PRO A 109 -28.68 -8.05 7.56
CA PRO A 109 -27.92 -7.42 8.67
C PRO A 109 -26.92 -8.38 9.34
N LEU A 110 -26.04 -7.80 10.17
CA LEU A 110 -25.19 -8.56 11.09
C LEU A 110 -26.02 -9.08 12.27
N GLU A 111 -26.03 -10.39 12.51
CA GLU A 111 -26.50 -10.97 13.77
C GLU A 111 -25.34 -11.08 14.78
N GLY A 112 -25.04 -9.96 15.46
CA GLY A 112 -24.15 -9.92 16.63
C GLY A 112 -22.83 -9.16 16.46
N GLU A 113 -22.10 -8.99 17.57
CA GLU A 113 -20.78 -8.35 17.60
C GLU A 113 -19.67 -9.34 17.23
N VAL A 114 -18.90 -9.03 16.19
CA VAL A 114 -17.82 -9.88 15.69
C VAL A 114 -16.62 -9.01 15.32
N TYR A 115 -15.48 -9.23 16.00
CA TYR A 115 -14.26 -8.40 15.93
C TYR A 115 -13.06 -9.15 15.33
N HIS A 116 -13.23 -9.87 14.21
CA HIS A 116 -12.20 -10.81 13.77
C HIS A 116 -11.86 -10.74 12.29
N LEU A 117 -10.67 -11.23 11.94
CA LEU A 117 -10.23 -11.51 10.58
C LEU A 117 -11.22 -12.46 9.91
N TRP A 118 -12.06 -11.93 9.05
CA TRP A 118 -13.03 -12.71 8.29
C TRP A 118 -12.35 -13.40 7.12
N PHE A 119 -11.46 -12.68 6.46
CA PHE A 119 -10.63 -13.17 5.37
C PHE A 119 -9.16 -13.07 5.78
N ASP A 120 -8.46 -14.20 5.81
CA ASP A 120 -7.03 -14.26 6.17
C ASP A 120 -6.33 -15.24 5.22
N PHE A 121 -5.97 -14.73 4.05
CA PHE A 121 -5.37 -15.54 2.99
C PHE A 121 -3.90 -15.16 2.81
N ALA A 122 -3.00 -15.98 3.36
CA ALA A 122 -1.55 -15.76 3.29
C ALA A 122 -0.96 -15.98 1.89
N GLY A 123 -1.74 -16.55 0.97
CA GLY A 123 -1.33 -16.85 -0.40
C GLY A 123 -1.30 -15.65 -1.34
N THR A 124 -1.32 -15.97 -2.64
CA THR A 124 -1.26 -14.98 -3.72
C THR A 124 -2.59 -14.88 -4.44
N ILE A 125 -3.08 -13.65 -4.64
CA ILE A 125 -4.22 -13.36 -5.52
C ILE A 125 -3.71 -12.53 -6.70
N ASN A 126 -3.89 -13.04 -7.91
CA ASN A 126 -3.59 -12.35 -9.16
C ASN A 126 -4.90 -11.89 -9.79
N VAL A 127 -5.01 -10.59 -10.04
CA VAL A 127 -6.17 -9.95 -10.67
C VAL A 127 -5.72 -9.42 -12.03
N GLU A 128 -5.98 -10.21 -13.07
CA GLU A 128 -5.59 -9.88 -14.44
C GLU A 128 -6.51 -8.83 -15.06
N ARG A 129 -6.21 -8.38 -16.29
CA ARG A 129 -6.88 -7.26 -16.95
C ARG A 129 -8.41 -7.31 -16.96
N LYS A 130 -8.99 -8.50 -17.08
CA LYS A 130 -10.45 -8.73 -17.01
C LYS A 130 -10.90 -9.40 -15.70
N GLY A 131 -10.01 -9.44 -14.72
CA GLY A 131 -10.22 -9.97 -13.39
C GLY A 131 -10.87 -8.96 -12.45
N GLN A 132 -11.68 -9.47 -11.52
CA GLN A 132 -12.26 -8.67 -10.43
C GLN A 132 -12.17 -9.40 -9.10
N PHE A 133 -11.64 -8.72 -8.08
CA PHE A 133 -11.67 -9.19 -6.70
C PHE A 133 -12.49 -8.20 -5.87
N THR A 134 -13.44 -8.68 -5.08
CA THR A 134 -14.24 -7.80 -4.23
C THR A 134 -14.45 -8.42 -2.87
N LEU A 135 -14.13 -7.65 -1.83
CA LEU A 135 -14.52 -7.91 -0.45
C LEU A 135 -15.58 -6.89 -0.05
N GLY A 136 -16.65 -7.33 0.61
CA GLY A 136 -17.70 -6.42 1.05
C GLY A 136 -18.71 -7.05 2.01
N GLY A 137 -19.81 -6.32 2.22
CA GLY A 137 -20.86 -6.65 3.18
C GLY A 137 -20.96 -5.62 4.29
N SER A 138 -21.80 -5.90 5.28
CA SER A 138 -21.84 -5.12 6.52
C SER A 138 -20.76 -5.66 7.46
N TYR A 139 -19.95 -4.80 8.08
CA TYR A 139 -18.97 -5.21 9.10
C TYR A 139 -19.02 -4.35 10.36
N ASN A 140 -18.79 -4.97 11.51
CA ASN A 140 -18.65 -4.26 12.78
C ASN A 140 -17.39 -3.40 12.76
N SER A 141 -17.58 -2.09 12.85
CA SER A 141 -16.48 -1.12 12.89
C SER A 141 -15.67 -1.30 14.17
N HIS A 142 -14.37 -1.54 14.04
CA HIS A 142 -13.44 -1.55 15.17
C HIS A 142 -12.02 -1.19 14.74
N TYR A 143 -11.13 -0.94 15.68
CA TYR A 143 -9.73 -0.64 15.40
C TYR A 143 -8.93 -1.95 15.25
N GLY A 144 -8.98 -2.55 14.06
CA GLY A 144 -8.27 -3.80 13.76
C GLY A 144 -8.44 -4.28 12.33
N ASP A 145 -7.62 -5.24 11.93
CA ASP A 145 -7.68 -5.85 10.60
C ASP A 145 -8.86 -6.83 10.55
N ILE A 146 -9.72 -6.66 9.53
CA ILE A 146 -10.80 -7.63 9.24
C ILE A 146 -10.52 -8.45 7.98
N PHE A 147 -9.63 -7.95 7.12
CA PHE A 147 -9.17 -8.62 5.93
C PHE A 147 -7.65 -8.60 5.90
N SER A 148 -7.05 -9.72 5.53
CA SER A 148 -5.61 -9.92 5.44
C SER A 148 -5.28 -10.72 4.19
N ILE A 149 -4.32 -10.22 3.41
CA ILE A 149 -3.77 -10.88 2.22
C ILE A 149 -2.24 -10.90 2.29
N GLY A 150 -1.66 -12.06 1.98
CA GLY A 150 -0.23 -12.21 1.77
C GLY A 150 0.26 -11.42 0.57
N THR A 151 -0.15 -11.82 -0.64
CA THR A 151 0.25 -11.14 -1.88
C THR A 151 -0.96 -10.82 -2.75
N LEU A 152 -1.10 -9.55 -3.16
CA LEU A 152 -2.09 -9.10 -4.12
C LEU A 152 -1.40 -8.48 -5.33
N ASN A 153 -1.58 -9.08 -6.51
CA ASN A 153 -1.08 -8.55 -7.77
C ASN A 153 -2.26 -8.10 -8.62
N ILE A 154 -2.25 -6.84 -9.07
CA ILE A 154 -3.31 -6.26 -9.89
C ILE A 154 -2.69 -5.79 -11.21
N ASN A 155 -2.96 -6.57 -12.26
CA ASN A 155 -2.34 -6.49 -13.58
C ASN A 155 -3.38 -5.98 -14.59
N GLY A 156 -3.76 -4.70 -14.44
CA GLY A 156 -4.83 -4.09 -15.24
C GLY A 156 -6.26 -4.40 -14.77
N GLY A 157 -6.45 -5.31 -13.81
CA GLY A 157 -7.76 -5.62 -13.22
C GLY A 157 -8.17 -4.69 -12.08
N THR A 158 -9.21 -5.08 -11.34
CA THR A 158 -9.74 -4.29 -10.21
C THR A 158 -9.89 -5.13 -8.94
N ALA A 159 -9.36 -4.62 -7.83
CA ALA A 159 -9.65 -5.08 -6.48
C ALA A 159 -10.44 -4.01 -5.72
N SER A 160 -11.51 -4.40 -5.05
CA SER A 160 -12.37 -3.46 -4.31
C SER A 160 -12.69 -3.98 -2.91
N VAL A 161 -12.61 -3.10 -1.91
CA VAL A 161 -13.13 -3.34 -0.56
C VAL A 161 -14.25 -2.34 -0.30
N LEU A 162 -15.47 -2.86 -0.22
CA LEU A 162 -16.68 -2.06 -0.09
C LEU A 162 -17.12 -1.99 1.38
N SER A 163 -17.62 -0.83 1.82
CA SER A 163 -18.28 -0.66 3.12
C SER A 163 -19.63 0.01 2.90
N GLU A 164 -20.70 -0.53 3.47
CA GLU A 164 -22.01 0.15 3.45
C GLU A 164 -22.05 1.37 4.39
N THR A 165 -21.23 1.36 5.44
CA THR A 165 -21.18 2.42 6.47
C THR A 165 -19.74 2.87 6.73
N ALA A 166 -19.57 4.02 7.39
CA ALA A 166 -18.24 4.45 7.81
C ALA A 166 -17.63 3.40 8.75
N ASN A 167 -16.38 2.99 8.47
CA ASN A 167 -15.76 1.89 9.18
C ASN A 167 -14.30 2.18 9.54
N ASN A 168 -13.95 1.86 10.79
CA ASN A 168 -12.61 2.10 11.34
C ASN A 168 -11.70 0.86 11.24
N SER A 169 -12.18 -0.23 10.63
CA SER A 169 -11.40 -1.46 10.44
C SER A 169 -10.42 -1.32 9.29
N TYR A 170 -9.48 -2.27 9.20
CA TYR A 170 -8.37 -2.22 8.25
C TYR A 170 -8.38 -3.40 7.29
N PHE A 171 -7.79 -3.16 6.12
CA PHE A 171 -7.41 -4.19 5.18
C PHE A 171 -5.88 -4.28 5.13
N SER A 172 -5.35 -5.39 5.63
CA SER A 172 -3.91 -5.68 5.63
C SER A 172 -3.49 -6.36 4.33
N ILE A 173 -2.43 -5.83 3.72
CA ILE A 173 -1.80 -6.42 2.54
C ILE A 173 -0.29 -6.43 2.78
N LYS A 174 0.31 -7.62 2.85
CA LYS A 174 1.76 -7.72 3.04
C LYS A 174 2.51 -7.29 1.78
N ASN A 175 2.22 -7.92 0.64
CA ASN A 175 2.83 -7.60 -0.64
C ASN A 175 1.79 -7.13 -1.64
N LEU A 176 2.04 -6.00 -2.30
CA LEU A 176 1.13 -5.44 -3.31
C LEU A 176 1.92 -5.11 -4.58
N THR A 177 1.40 -5.49 -5.73
CA THR A 177 1.84 -4.92 -7.00
C THR A 177 0.65 -4.39 -7.77
N VAL A 178 0.71 -3.13 -8.20
CA VAL A 178 -0.31 -2.53 -9.06
C VAL A 178 0.36 -2.03 -10.33
N ARG A 179 -0.05 -2.57 -11.49
CA ARG A 179 0.53 -2.24 -12.79
C ARG A 179 -0.50 -2.28 -13.91
N ASP A 180 -0.10 -1.85 -15.10
CA ASP A 180 -0.91 -1.90 -16.33
C ASP A 180 -2.29 -1.23 -16.22
N GLY A 181 -2.39 -0.16 -15.42
CA GLY A 181 -3.66 0.54 -15.16
C GLY A 181 -4.57 -0.17 -14.15
N GLY A 182 -4.07 -1.20 -13.47
CA GLY A 182 -4.79 -1.90 -12.41
C GLY A 182 -5.14 -0.99 -11.25
N ARG A 183 -6.18 -1.36 -10.49
CA ARG A 183 -6.74 -0.52 -9.44
C ARG A 183 -7.12 -1.28 -8.17
N LEU A 184 -6.70 -0.77 -7.03
CA LEU A 184 -7.18 -1.14 -5.69
C LEU A 184 -7.99 0.03 -5.12
N GLU A 185 -9.27 -0.19 -4.83
CA GLU A 185 -10.12 0.78 -4.14
C GLU A 185 -10.57 0.20 -2.80
N SER A 186 -10.28 0.88 -1.70
CA SER A 186 -10.69 0.43 -0.37
C SER A 186 -11.44 1.52 0.37
N ALA A 187 -12.66 1.19 0.80
CA ALA A 187 -13.42 1.98 1.77
C ALA A 187 -12.78 1.96 3.17
N LEU A 188 -11.97 0.93 3.46
CA LEU A 188 -11.19 0.80 4.68
C LEU A 188 -9.82 1.49 4.56
N SER A 189 -9.23 1.87 5.69
CA SER A 189 -7.80 2.17 5.72
C SER A 189 -7.01 0.92 5.36
N LEU A 190 -5.94 1.10 4.59
CA LEU A 190 -5.01 0.03 4.29
C LEU A 190 -3.97 -0.07 5.40
N THR A 191 -3.42 -1.25 5.62
CA THR A 191 -2.30 -1.43 6.53
C THR A 191 -1.25 -2.38 5.98
N THR A 192 -0.01 -2.13 6.38
CA THR A 192 1.15 -2.94 6.01
C THR A 192 1.27 -4.17 6.92
N ALA A 193 2.17 -5.08 6.57
CA ALA A 193 2.65 -6.13 7.43
C ALA A 193 4.18 -6.18 7.39
N ASP A 194 4.80 -6.68 8.47
CA ASP A 194 6.26 -6.74 8.61
C ASP A 194 6.92 -7.55 7.47
N GLY A 195 8.00 -7.00 6.94
CA GLY A 195 8.74 -7.51 5.78
C GLY A 195 7.97 -7.41 4.47
N GLY A 196 6.92 -6.58 4.41
CA GLY A 196 6.10 -6.37 3.22
C GLY A 196 6.70 -5.40 2.22
N GLU A 197 6.35 -5.59 0.94
CA GLU A 197 6.78 -4.71 -0.15
C GLU A 197 5.62 -4.35 -1.09
N TRP A 198 5.48 -3.05 -1.38
CA TRP A 198 4.48 -2.54 -2.32
C TRP A 198 5.15 -1.91 -3.55
N ASN A 199 4.76 -2.36 -4.74
CA ASN A 199 5.27 -1.93 -6.04
C ASN A 199 4.17 -1.24 -6.84
N LEU A 200 4.23 0.09 -6.95
CA LEU A 200 3.20 0.90 -7.58
C LEU A 200 3.69 1.44 -8.93
N HIS A 201 3.27 0.80 -10.02
CA HIS A 201 3.59 1.17 -11.41
C HIS A 201 2.47 1.99 -12.09
N SER A 202 1.37 2.26 -11.39
CA SER A 202 0.22 2.99 -11.93
C SER A 202 -0.07 4.22 -11.06
N GLY A 203 -0.10 5.40 -11.69
CA GLY A 203 -0.52 6.65 -11.04
C GLY A 203 -1.97 6.54 -10.52
N GLY A 204 -2.18 6.81 -9.23
CA GLY A 204 -3.50 6.69 -8.59
C GLY A 204 -4.09 5.27 -8.58
N GLY A 205 -3.25 4.25 -8.77
CA GLY A 205 -3.67 2.84 -8.80
C GLY A 205 -4.15 2.31 -7.45
N VAL A 206 -3.79 2.96 -6.35
CA VAL A 206 -4.26 2.63 -4.99
C VAL A 206 -5.08 3.79 -4.45
N VAL A 207 -6.32 3.49 -4.05
CA VAL A 207 -7.26 4.47 -3.49
C VAL A 207 -7.74 4.03 -2.12
N SER A 208 -7.37 4.80 -1.10
CA SER A 208 -7.85 4.66 0.28
C SER A 208 -7.61 5.97 1.02
N SER A 209 -8.31 6.19 2.12
CA SER A 209 -8.14 7.40 2.94
C SER A 209 -6.79 7.46 3.67
N LEU A 210 -6.16 6.31 3.92
CA LEU A 210 -4.99 6.19 4.78
C LEU A 210 -4.26 4.85 4.55
N LEU A 211 -2.94 4.91 4.44
CA LEU A 211 -2.06 3.76 4.65
C LEU A 211 -1.41 3.84 6.04
N ARG A 212 -1.65 2.81 6.83
CA ARG A 212 -1.12 2.60 8.17
C ARG A 212 0.11 1.71 8.11
N VAL A 213 1.28 2.30 8.32
CA VAL A 213 2.54 1.56 8.40
C VAL A 213 2.67 1.01 9.82
N LYS A 214 2.50 -0.31 9.96
CA LYS A 214 2.67 -1.02 11.23
C LYS A 214 4.16 -1.20 11.57
N GLY A 215 4.43 -1.48 12.84
CA GLY A 215 5.77 -1.81 13.32
C GLY A 215 6.44 -2.95 12.54
N GLY A 216 7.77 -2.96 12.57
CA GLY A 216 8.60 -3.81 11.73
C GLY A 216 9.12 -3.06 10.51
N THR A 217 9.41 -3.81 9.44
CA THR A 217 10.00 -3.31 8.19
C THR A 217 8.95 -3.26 7.08
N PHE A 218 8.98 -2.22 6.26
CA PHE A 218 8.11 -2.11 5.08
C PHE A 218 8.76 -1.27 3.98
N THR A 219 8.60 -1.71 2.73
CA THR A 219 9.12 -1.00 1.55
C THR A 219 7.99 -0.58 0.62
N LEU A 220 8.00 0.69 0.21
CA LEU A 220 7.10 1.26 -0.78
C LEU A 220 7.89 1.78 -1.98
N ASN A 221 7.71 1.13 -3.13
CA ASN A 221 8.35 1.48 -4.40
C ASN A 221 7.35 2.26 -5.25
N LEU A 222 7.62 3.55 -5.45
CA LEU A 222 6.87 4.46 -6.31
C LEU A 222 7.51 4.48 -7.70
N LEU A 223 6.98 3.63 -8.58
CA LEU A 223 7.57 3.32 -9.89
C LEU A 223 6.89 4.09 -11.04
N SER A 224 5.87 4.89 -10.72
CA SER A 224 5.18 5.79 -11.66
C SER A 224 4.95 7.16 -11.05
N GLU A 225 4.75 8.16 -11.91
CA GLU A 225 4.33 9.49 -11.47
C GLU A 225 2.97 9.43 -10.76
N ASN A 226 2.83 10.23 -9.69
CA ASN A 226 1.58 10.36 -8.94
C ASN A 226 0.98 9.03 -8.46
N ALA A 227 1.82 8.02 -8.16
CA ALA A 227 1.43 6.73 -7.62
C ALA A 227 0.58 6.86 -6.34
N LEU A 228 0.83 7.90 -5.54
CA LEU A 228 0.13 8.17 -4.27
C LEU A 228 -1.08 9.11 -4.39
N SER A 229 -1.46 9.55 -5.59
CA SER A 229 -2.56 10.53 -5.76
C SER A 229 -3.93 10.07 -5.25
N GLY A 230 -4.14 8.75 -5.08
CA GLY A 230 -5.34 8.17 -4.46
C GLY A 230 -5.18 7.83 -2.97
N LEU A 231 -4.00 8.06 -2.39
CA LEU A 231 -3.62 7.67 -1.04
C LEU A 231 -3.00 8.89 -0.31
N PRO A 232 -3.82 9.86 0.11
CA PRO A 232 -3.34 11.18 0.54
C PRO A 232 -2.57 11.14 1.87
N ARG A 233 -2.78 10.11 2.70
CA ARG A 233 -2.22 10.03 4.05
C ARG A 233 -1.42 8.75 4.24
N LEU A 234 -0.20 8.92 4.72
CA LEU A 234 0.68 7.85 5.22
C LEU A 234 0.91 8.09 6.71
N SER A 235 0.77 7.07 7.55
CA SER A 235 0.89 7.21 9.01
C SER A 235 1.68 6.07 9.61
N PHE A 236 2.71 6.41 10.39
CA PHE A 236 3.37 5.47 11.30
C PHE A 236 2.37 5.10 12.41
N ASP A 237 1.77 3.92 12.31
CA ASP A 237 0.50 3.62 13.02
C ASP A 237 0.70 3.29 14.52
N SER A 238 1.90 2.85 14.90
CA SER A 238 2.24 2.46 16.28
C SER A 238 3.53 3.12 16.75
N ASP A 239 3.75 3.13 18.06
CA ASP A 239 5.00 3.50 18.73
C ASP A 239 6.01 2.33 18.80
N LEU A 240 5.71 1.21 18.15
CA LEU A 240 6.67 0.14 17.93
C LEU A 240 7.77 0.60 16.96
N VAL A 241 8.95 0.00 17.09
CA VAL A 241 10.06 0.22 16.15
C VAL A 241 9.57 -0.04 14.72
N THR A 242 9.67 0.97 13.87
CA THR A 242 9.15 0.94 12.51
C THR A 242 10.20 1.46 11.54
N ASP A 243 10.64 0.62 10.60
CA ASP A 243 11.56 0.96 9.53
C ASP A 243 10.80 1.00 8.20
N PHE A 244 10.44 2.20 7.78
CA PHE A 244 9.69 2.44 6.55
C PHE A 244 10.59 2.98 5.45
N ARG A 245 10.77 2.22 4.37
CA ARG A 245 11.54 2.60 3.19
C ARG A 245 10.62 3.06 2.07
N ILE A 246 10.88 4.24 1.50
CA ILE A 246 10.25 4.72 0.27
C ILE A 246 11.33 4.87 -0.81
N ASN A 247 11.15 4.12 -1.90
CA ASN A 247 11.97 4.25 -3.11
C ASN A 247 11.15 4.96 -4.18
N VAL A 248 11.72 5.99 -4.80
CA VAL A 248 11.00 6.89 -5.70
C VAL A 248 11.73 6.95 -7.03
N SER A 249 11.10 6.42 -8.08
CA SER A 249 11.65 6.39 -9.43
C SER A 249 11.00 7.41 -10.38
N ALA A 250 9.95 8.11 -9.91
CA ALA A 250 9.23 9.13 -10.66
C ALA A 250 8.60 10.16 -9.71
N ASN A 251 8.22 11.33 -10.22
CA ASN A 251 7.70 12.43 -9.39
C ASN A 251 6.45 12.05 -8.61
N ASN A 252 6.50 12.22 -7.30
CA ASN A 252 5.41 11.88 -6.39
C ASN A 252 5.25 12.93 -5.29
N SER A 253 4.04 13.01 -4.75
CA SER A 253 3.75 13.78 -3.54
C SER A 253 3.03 12.93 -2.50
N ILE A 254 3.31 13.22 -1.23
CA ILE A 254 2.58 12.76 -0.07
C ILE A 254 1.86 13.98 0.50
N GLU A 255 0.53 13.99 0.47
CA GLU A 255 -0.25 15.12 0.98
C GLU A 255 -0.07 15.27 2.49
N THR A 256 -0.11 14.18 3.26
CA THR A 256 0.22 14.21 4.69
C THR A 256 0.96 12.96 5.13
N LEU A 257 2.10 13.18 5.78
CA LEU A 257 2.87 12.16 6.47
C LEU A 257 2.76 12.35 7.99
N GLU A 258 2.24 11.35 8.68
CA GLU A 258 2.10 11.36 10.14
C GLU A 258 3.17 10.49 10.80
N LEU A 259 3.96 11.11 11.66
CA LEU A 259 5.05 10.48 12.41
C LEU A 259 4.56 9.91 13.75
N ASN A 260 5.33 8.98 14.28
CA ASN A 260 5.18 8.45 15.63
C ASN A 260 6.57 8.26 16.25
N SER A 261 6.65 8.00 17.56
CA SER A 261 7.93 7.65 18.18
C SER A 261 8.50 6.34 17.61
N ASN A 262 9.81 6.17 17.69
CA ASN A 262 10.54 4.99 17.21
C ASN A 262 10.40 4.74 15.69
N ALA A 263 10.21 5.82 14.92
CA ALA A 263 10.03 5.78 13.48
C ALA A 263 11.35 6.08 12.74
N THR A 264 11.77 5.17 11.87
CA THR A 264 12.80 5.40 10.85
C THR A 264 12.13 5.51 9.48
N LEU A 265 12.29 6.65 8.82
CA LEU A 265 11.88 6.85 7.42
C LEU A 265 13.11 6.87 6.52
N GLY A 266 13.29 5.84 5.70
CA GLY A 266 14.31 5.78 4.66
C GLY A 266 13.79 6.29 3.33
N LEU A 267 14.46 7.25 2.71
CA LEU A 267 14.09 7.87 1.43
C LEU A 267 15.18 7.63 0.39
N SER A 268 14.83 7.03 -0.74
CA SER A 268 15.70 6.88 -1.92
C SER A 268 14.97 7.49 -3.08
N VAL A 269 15.59 8.44 -3.75
CA VAL A 269 15.00 9.09 -4.90
C VAL A 269 15.99 9.00 -6.04
N THR A 270 15.61 8.33 -7.11
CA THR A 270 16.46 8.19 -8.31
C THR A 270 16.70 9.56 -8.94
N ASP A 271 17.86 9.74 -9.57
CA ASP A 271 18.20 10.98 -10.28
C ASP A 271 17.09 11.41 -11.25
N GLY A 272 16.76 12.71 -11.22
CA GLY A 272 15.68 13.32 -11.99
C GLY A 272 14.26 13.13 -11.41
N ALA A 273 14.06 12.29 -10.40
CA ALA A 273 12.78 12.17 -9.69
C ALA A 273 12.73 13.08 -8.45
N THR A 274 11.52 13.36 -7.97
CA THR A 274 11.29 14.14 -6.76
C THR A 274 10.20 13.50 -5.89
N LEU A 275 10.37 13.62 -4.57
CA LEU A 275 9.35 13.34 -3.58
C LEU A 275 9.01 14.62 -2.81
N LYS A 276 7.77 15.10 -2.95
CA LYS A 276 7.27 16.23 -2.16
C LYS A 276 6.43 15.74 -0.98
N ILE A 277 6.84 16.07 0.24
CA ILE A 277 6.03 15.87 1.45
C ILE A 277 5.34 17.20 1.76
N GLU A 278 4.04 17.28 1.51
CA GLU A 278 3.32 18.55 1.61
C GLU A 278 3.07 18.96 3.05
N ASN A 279 2.72 17.99 3.91
CA ASN A 279 2.48 18.21 5.33
C ASN A 279 3.16 17.14 6.19
N LEU A 280 3.78 17.60 7.28
CA LEU A 280 4.39 16.77 8.32
C LEU A 280 3.67 17.02 9.64
N THR A 281 3.14 15.96 10.24
CA THR A 281 2.47 16.02 11.55
C THR A 281 2.75 14.73 12.32
N SER A 282 2.11 14.58 13.48
CA SER A 282 2.16 13.38 14.31
C SER A 282 0.83 12.67 14.30
N LYS A 283 0.88 11.34 14.42
CA LYS A 283 -0.30 10.53 14.62
C LYS A 283 -1.06 11.02 15.85
N SER A 284 -2.37 11.19 15.73
CA SER A 284 -3.25 11.64 16.81
C SER A 284 -2.82 12.95 17.49
N ASN A 285 -2.06 13.81 16.80
CA ASN A 285 -1.51 15.07 17.31
C ASN A 285 -0.62 14.91 18.55
N VAL A 286 0.04 13.75 18.71
CA VAL A 286 1.00 13.52 19.80
C VAL A 286 2.15 14.52 19.71
N GLN A 287 2.55 15.10 20.83
CA GLN A 287 3.62 16.08 20.90
C GLN A 287 4.91 15.42 21.39
N SER A 288 6.06 15.98 20.98
CA SER A 288 7.39 15.58 21.46
C SER A 288 7.67 14.09 21.27
N LEU A 289 7.60 13.64 20.02
CA LEU A 289 7.96 12.28 19.65
C LEU A 289 9.45 12.02 19.94
N THR A 290 9.78 10.77 20.22
CA THR A 290 11.14 10.32 20.54
C THR A 290 11.65 9.36 19.48
N ASP A 291 12.96 9.36 19.28
CA ASP A 291 13.65 8.39 18.40
C ASP A 291 13.10 8.36 16.97
N VAL A 292 12.84 9.54 16.40
CA VAL A 292 12.44 9.70 15.01
C VAL A 292 13.67 10.00 14.16
N THR A 293 13.86 9.24 13.07
CA THR A 293 15.02 9.37 12.18
C THR A 293 14.60 9.39 10.72
N PHE A 294 15.11 10.35 9.96
CA PHE A 294 15.05 10.35 8.50
C PHE A 294 16.42 9.96 7.94
N VAL A 295 16.41 8.99 7.03
CA VAL A 295 17.60 8.46 6.36
C VAL A 295 17.47 8.71 4.86
N PHE A 296 18.41 9.47 4.30
CA PHE A 296 18.48 9.75 2.86
C PHE A 296 19.55 8.85 2.24
N TYR A 297 19.17 8.07 1.24
CA TYR A 297 20.08 7.19 0.51
C TYR A 297 20.29 7.75 -0.89
N ASP A 298 21.54 7.72 -1.37
CA ASP A 298 21.97 8.42 -2.57
C ASP A 298 21.51 9.90 -2.53
N TYR A 299 21.95 10.58 -1.46
CA TYR A 299 21.42 11.89 -1.09
C TYR A 299 21.68 12.95 -2.16
N SER A 300 20.62 13.68 -2.50
CA SER A 300 20.64 14.89 -3.31
C SER A 300 19.70 15.93 -2.68
N ALA A 301 20.14 17.18 -2.58
CA ALA A 301 19.37 18.24 -1.91
C ALA A 301 18.03 18.53 -2.59
N ASP A 302 17.93 18.29 -3.89
CA ASP A 302 16.73 18.63 -4.67
C ASP A 302 15.74 17.46 -4.82
N SER A 303 16.05 16.29 -4.24
CA SER A 303 15.27 15.08 -4.47
C SER A 303 14.09 14.91 -3.50
N VAL A 304 14.22 15.38 -2.27
CA VAL A 304 13.14 15.39 -1.26
C VAL A 304 12.81 16.83 -0.87
N LEU A 305 11.56 17.22 -1.11
CA LEU A 305 11.07 18.57 -0.89
C LEU A 305 9.97 18.57 0.18
N PHE A 306 9.93 19.64 0.97
CA PHE A 306 8.95 19.83 2.04
C PHE A 306 8.05 21.03 1.73
N GLY A 307 6.74 20.84 1.85
CA GLY A 307 5.74 21.91 1.78
C GLY A 307 5.55 22.68 3.09
N VAL A 308 6.47 22.51 4.04
CA VAL A 308 6.33 22.99 5.43
C VAL A 308 7.35 24.09 5.70
N SER A 309 6.89 25.31 5.98
CA SER A 309 7.77 26.50 6.03
C SER A 309 8.36 26.81 7.40
N ASP A 310 7.75 26.30 8.48
CA ASP A 310 8.12 26.61 9.86
C ASP A 310 9.14 25.64 10.46
N ILE A 311 9.50 24.57 9.75
CA ILE A 311 10.57 23.66 10.17
C ILE A 311 11.94 24.32 10.05
N ARG A 312 12.89 23.87 10.87
CA ARG A 312 14.25 24.42 10.91
C ARG A 312 15.24 23.39 11.41
N VAL A 313 16.52 23.59 11.12
CA VAL A 313 17.59 22.74 11.66
C VAL A 313 18.14 23.37 12.95
N GLU A 314 18.20 22.56 14.00
CA GLU A 314 18.76 22.89 15.31
C GLU A 314 19.62 21.70 15.79
N ASP A 315 20.85 21.95 16.23
CA ASP A 315 21.80 20.91 16.66
C ASP A 315 21.93 19.75 15.65
N ASN A 316 22.00 20.08 14.36
CA ASN A 316 22.07 19.14 13.25
C ASN A 316 20.89 18.15 13.13
N ARG A 317 19.74 18.52 13.70
CA ARG A 317 18.48 17.77 13.63
C ARG A 317 17.37 18.64 13.06
N LEU A 318 16.40 18.03 12.40
CA LEU A 318 15.21 18.73 11.92
C LEU A 318 14.23 18.94 13.08
N TYR A 319 13.99 20.18 13.46
CA TYR A 319 12.96 20.55 14.40
C TYR A 319 11.64 20.85 13.67
N ILE A 320 10.57 20.19 14.12
CA ILE A 320 9.21 20.37 13.60
C ILE A 320 8.37 21.03 14.71
N PRO A 321 8.17 22.37 14.67
CA PRO A 321 7.53 23.09 15.77
C PRO A 321 6.08 22.69 16.02
N SER A 322 5.32 22.36 14.98
CA SER A 322 3.90 21.99 15.06
C SER A 322 3.63 20.78 15.96
N ILE A 323 4.63 19.92 16.14
CA ILE A 323 4.58 18.72 16.98
C ILE A 323 5.69 18.67 18.03
N GLY A 324 6.42 19.77 18.21
CA GLY A 324 7.50 19.92 19.20
C GLY A 324 8.53 18.78 19.17
N THR A 325 8.90 18.31 17.98
CA THR A 325 9.70 17.09 17.78
C THR A 325 11.02 17.40 17.07
N PHE A 326 12.10 16.74 17.50
CA PHE A 326 13.38 16.70 16.80
C PHE A 326 13.54 15.38 16.06
N VAL A 327 13.88 15.45 14.79
CA VAL A 327 14.13 14.30 13.91
C VAL A 327 15.61 14.22 13.60
N ASN A 328 16.22 13.07 13.84
CA ASN A 328 17.60 12.80 13.46
C ASN A 328 17.71 12.70 11.94
N LEU A 329 18.79 13.26 11.38
CA LEU A 329 19.04 13.26 9.94
C LEU A 329 20.30 12.46 9.64
N VAL A 330 20.18 11.48 8.75
CA VAL A 330 21.28 10.63 8.27
C VAL A 330 21.28 10.64 6.75
N ALA A 331 22.44 10.76 6.12
CA ALA A 331 22.55 10.71 4.67
C ALA A 331 23.71 9.83 4.22
N TYR A 332 23.51 9.11 3.12
CA TYR A 332 24.52 8.30 2.44
C TYR A 332 24.70 8.79 1.00
N ASP A 333 25.90 8.63 0.45
CA ASP A 333 26.14 8.79 -0.99
C ASP A 333 25.70 7.54 -1.78
N GLY A 334 25.84 7.58 -3.10
CA GLY A 334 25.52 6.46 -3.99
C GLY A 334 26.44 5.23 -3.86
N GLU A 335 27.49 5.31 -3.03
CA GLU A 335 28.39 4.19 -2.69
C GLU A 335 28.15 3.67 -1.27
N ASP A 336 27.03 4.07 -0.64
CA ASP A 336 26.65 3.75 0.74
C ASP A 336 27.60 4.31 1.82
N ASN A 337 28.43 5.30 1.50
CA ASN A 337 29.27 5.97 2.50
C ASN A 337 28.45 7.00 3.28
N LEU A 338 28.63 7.04 4.59
CA LEU A 338 27.96 8.01 5.47
C LEU A 338 28.48 9.43 5.19
N LEU A 339 27.58 10.33 4.81
CA LEU A 339 27.89 11.74 4.63
C LEU A 339 27.90 12.47 5.98
N GLN A 340 28.96 13.25 6.21
CA GLN A 340 29.12 14.08 7.41
C GLN A 340 29.13 15.57 7.05
N GLY A 341 28.44 16.37 7.85
CA GLY A 341 28.38 17.81 7.65
C GLY A 341 27.31 18.47 8.51
N GLU A 342 27.11 19.76 8.24
CA GLU A 342 26.06 20.56 8.88
C GLU A 342 24.84 20.64 7.96
N TRP A 343 23.68 20.28 8.51
CA TRP A 343 22.39 20.42 7.85
C TRP A 343 21.89 21.87 7.93
N THR A 344 21.26 22.33 6.85
CA THR A 344 20.45 23.54 6.83
C THR A 344 19.12 23.27 6.14
N TYR A 345 18.11 24.09 6.46
CA TYR A 345 16.84 24.08 5.74
C TYR A 345 16.74 25.34 4.89
N ASP A 346 16.60 25.16 3.58
CA ASP A 346 16.50 26.24 2.59
C ASP A 346 15.07 26.33 2.08
N TRP A 347 14.38 27.41 2.41
CA TRP A 347 12.99 27.67 2.01
C TRP A 347 12.93 28.74 0.91
N ASN A 348 12.36 28.40 -0.24
CA ASN A 348 12.32 29.29 -1.40
C ASN A 348 11.03 30.12 -1.55
N GLY A 349 10.07 29.95 -0.64
CA GLY A 349 8.73 30.58 -0.70
C GLY A 349 7.59 29.63 -1.06
N GLU A 350 7.89 28.49 -1.69
CA GLU A 350 6.91 27.48 -2.11
C GLU A 350 7.20 26.09 -1.54
N THR A 351 8.48 25.71 -1.56
CA THR A 351 8.99 24.45 -0.99
C THR A 351 10.30 24.72 -0.28
N GLY A 352 10.65 23.84 0.64
CA GLY A 352 11.97 23.81 1.24
C GLY A 352 12.66 22.48 1.07
N ARG A 353 13.97 22.53 1.21
CA ARG A 353 14.86 21.37 1.08
C ARG A 353 15.86 21.33 2.21
N LEU A 354 16.30 20.12 2.55
CA LEU A 354 17.40 19.91 3.47
C LEU A 354 18.71 19.91 2.68
N VAL A 355 19.62 20.82 3.02
CA VAL A 355 20.94 20.94 2.40
C VAL A 355 21.98 20.45 3.40
N LEU A 356 22.76 19.44 3.01
CA LEU A 356 23.92 18.98 3.77
C LEU A 356 25.17 19.66 3.24
N ASN A 357 25.76 20.54 4.04
CA ASN A 357 27.08 21.11 3.76
C ASN A 357 28.15 20.09 4.12
N ALA A 358 28.34 19.11 3.24
CA ALA A 358 29.23 17.98 3.46
C ALA A 358 30.68 18.44 3.64
N VAL A 359 31.34 17.93 4.69
CA VAL A 359 32.77 18.10 4.91
C VAL A 359 33.49 16.96 4.17
N PRO A 360 34.36 17.25 3.18
CA PRO A 360 35.04 16.20 2.44
C PRO A 360 35.84 15.30 3.39
N GLU A 361 35.79 13.98 3.16
CA GLU A 361 36.56 13.06 3.99
C GLU A 361 38.07 13.40 3.94
N PRO A 362 38.81 13.22 5.05
CA PRO A 362 40.23 13.50 5.09
C PRO A 362 41.04 12.82 3.99
N ALA A 363 40.63 11.62 3.55
CA ALA A 363 41.27 10.87 2.47
C ALA A 363 41.07 11.56 1.10
N ALA A 364 39.89 12.10 0.82
CA ALA A 364 39.62 12.86 -0.40
C ALA A 364 40.45 14.15 -0.44
N VAL A 365 40.54 14.86 0.70
CA VAL A 365 41.41 16.04 0.82
C VAL A 365 42.87 15.66 0.63
N ALA A 366 43.33 14.56 1.23
CA ALA A 366 44.69 14.06 1.09
C ALA A 366 45.02 13.65 -0.36
N ALA A 367 44.08 13.03 -1.08
CA ALA A 367 44.25 12.67 -2.49
C ALA A 367 44.38 13.91 -3.38
N VAL A 368 43.54 14.94 -3.17
CA VAL A 368 43.63 16.22 -3.90
C VAL A 368 44.95 16.91 -3.60
N LEU A 369 45.34 17.01 -2.33
CA LEU A 369 46.62 17.60 -1.94
C LEU A 369 47.81 16.81 -2.48
N GLY A 370 47.72 15.47 -2.51
CA GLY A 370 48.73 14.59 -3.10
C GLY A 370 48.87 14.79 -4.61
N ALA A 371 47.75 14.88 -5.33
CA ALA A 371 47.73 15.15 -6.77
C ALA A 371 48.30 16.54 -7.09
N LEU A 372 47.95 17.56 -6.29
CA LEU A 372 48.53 18.90 -6.41
C LEU A 372 50.05 18.88 -6.13
N ALA A 373 50.49 18.18 -5.09
CA ALA A 373 51.91 18.04 -4.78
C ALA A 373 52.69 17.37 -5.93
N LEU A 374 52.14 16.32 -6.53
CA LEU A 374 52.67 15.66 -7.72
C LEU A 374 52.77 16.63 -8.92
N ALA A 375 51.72 17.42 -9.16
CA ALA A 375 51.69 18.41 -10.24
C ALA A 375 52.76 19.51 -10.04
N PHE A 376 52.92 20.03 -8.81
CA PHE A 376 53.96 21.01 -8.49
C PHE A 376 55.37 20.42 -8.59
N ALA A 377 55.57 19.18 -8.14
CA ALA A 377 56.85 18.47 -8.27
C ALA A 377 57.22 18.25 -9.75
N ALA A 378 56.25 17.84 -10.58
CA ALA A 378 56.44 17.68 -12.03
C ALA A 378 56.77 19.01 -12.72
N ARG A 379 56.11 20.12 -12.33
CA ARG A 379 56.40 21.46 -12.84
C ARG A 379 57.80 21.93 -12.47
N ARG A 380 58.29 21.63 -11.26
CA ARG A 380 59.66 21.96 -10.82
C ARG A 380 60.72 21.22 -11.61
N ARG A 381 60.48 19.96 -12.01
CA ARG A 381 61.43 19.17 -12.83
C ARG A 381 61.53 19.63 -14.29
N ARG A 382 60.58 20.42 -14.79
CA ARG A 382 60.56 20.95 -16.17
C ARG A 382 61.16 22.35 -16.29
N LYS A 383 61.50 23.01 -15.18
CA LYS A 383 62.36 24.20 -15.14
C LYS A 383 63.77 23.76 -14.81
#